data_AF-A0A974ZNI8-F1
#
_entry.id   AF-A0A974ZNI8-F1
#
_cell.length_a   1.000
_cell.length_b   1.000
_cell.length_c   1.000
_cell.angle_alpha   90.00
_cell.angle_beta   90.00
_cell.angle_gamma   90.00
#
_symmetry.space_group_name_H-M   'P 1'
#
loop_
_entity.id
_entity.type
_entity.pdbx_description
1 polymer ?
#
loop_
_entity_poly.entity_id
_entity_poly.type
_entity_poly.pdbx_seq_one_letter_code
_entity_poly.pdbx_strand_id
1 'polypeptide(L)'
;MSERVDLITAHNACITHAKNLIASAQAVQAAEQPHIAYHLAVIALEELGRMELLGIQSMASNRSEEDANRHDKHIQSHVQKLFWCFLGPSFSSKKITNEELDSITHLAQELHSKRLQALYVDKASDALAVPSEVISIEECEKIIKLAEARLAIAEAEKPRSEAEISDDDNGTMRWFLAAADHPDKTRVIFSGASMAKLHELANARKWIRWLKSEFDKTEAKNLALAEAEIARSQNLPNSGMKNKWRIRLRIYSASHSIRPKTLTEWNEKVRWIKLIPVSKSKNQLIVELILKDNIPVQGLWHSAWGVARHFVAALNIGTMGFWWWKMPEQVDSYYERIDDLENGYQIKLTRSPSLKVDWGDNRVLTSEDLAQVINCLVALPGPGDAQKLVPYNYYIGGTTFLSLNDVHWQCEDNIFGNFLECLRKLMEETGEWNPEAPFPEALSKFVDNLITNTDEDKERLINIAKAFDANEMNEVTVTLKDASFMKFFCDAYILMKICPRALERITKEAR
;
A
#
# COMPACT_ATOMS: atom_id res chain seq x y z
N MET A 1 45.25 2.89 10.93
CA MET A 1 45.51 1.44 10.85
C MET A 1 44.72 0.78 11.96
N SER A 2 43.47 0.41 11.70
CA SER A 2 42.57 -0.22 12.65
C SER A 2 42.42 -1.68 12.25
N GLU A 3 42.48 -2.56 13.25
CA GLU A 3 42.57 -4.02 13.17
C GLU A 3 41.57 -4.64 12.18
N ARG A 4 42.06 -5.11 11.02
CA ARG A 4 41.34 -6.14 10.28
C ARG A 4 41.51 -7.43 11.06
N VAL A 5 40.47 -7.82 11.79
CA VAL A 5 40.38 -9.19 12.31
C VAL A 5 40.49 -10.13 11.11
N ASP A 6 41.52 -10.97 11.12
CA ASP A 6 41.73 -11.99 10.11
C ASP A 6 40.48 -12.87 9.98
N LEU A 7 40.00 -13.05 8.77
CA LEU A 7 38.81 -13.84 8.45
C LEU A 7 38.84 -15.23 9.04
N ILE A 8 40.00 -15.87 8.99
CA ILE A 8 40.22 -17.21 9.51
C ILE A 8 40.03 -17.19 11.02
N THR A 9 40.52 -16.14 11.68
CA THR A 9 40.32 -15.90 13.12
C THR A 9 38.84 -15.70 13.47
N ALA A 10 38.10 -14.89 12.71
CA ALA A 10 36.67 -14.67 12.93
C ALA A 10 35.84 -15.95 12.70
N HIS A 11 36.15 -16.70 11.65
CA HIS A 11 35.50 -17.98 11.32
C HIS A 11 35.70 -19.00 12.45
N ASN A 12 36.96 -19.19 12.89
CA ASN A 12 37.29 -20.09 13.99
C ASN A 12 36.64 -19.68 15.31
N ALA A 13 36.50 -18.38 15.57
CA ALA A 13 35.80 -17.87 16.75
C ALA A 13 34.30 -18.22 16.73
N CYS A 14 33.62 -18.07 15.59
CA CYS A 14 32.21 -18.48 15.44
C CYS A 14 32.03 -19.99 15.63
N ILE A 15 32.89 -20.83 15.05
CA ILE A 15 32.86 -22.30 15.25
C ILE A 15 33.05 -22.65 16.73
N THR A 16 34.06 -22.06 17.37
CA THR A 16 34.36 -22.30 18.79
C THR A 16 33.19 -21.88 19.68
N HIS A 17 32.59 -20.72 19.40
CA HIS A 17 31.45 -20.23 20.16
C HIS A 17 30.20 -21.09 19.96
N ALA A 18 29.89 -21.48 18.72
CA ALA A 18 28.79 -22.41 18.42
C ALA A 18 28.96 -23.76 19.14
N LYS A 19 30.18 -24.30 19.19
CA LYS A 19 30.50 -25.52 19.93
C LYS A 19 30.26 -25.38 21.44
N ASN A 20 30.67 -24.27 22.04
CA ASN A 20 30.42 -24.00 23.46
C ASN A 20 28.92 -23.86 23.77
N LEU A 21 28.17 -23.22 22.87
CA LEU A 21 26.71 -23.08 22.98
C LEU A 21 26.00 -24.42 22.88
N ILE A 22 26.42 -25.31 21.98
CA ILE A 22 25.87 -26.68 21.87
C ILE A 22 26.17 -27.48 23.13
N ALA A 23 27.41 -27.44 23.64
CA ALA A 23 27.76 -28.12 24.89
C ALA A 23 26.95 -27.60 26.08
N SER A 24 26.72 -26.29 26.15
CA SER A 24 25.85 -25.68 27.16
C SER A 24 24.39 -26.07 26.99
N ALA A 25 23.88 -26.14 25.76
CA ALA A 25 22.53 -26.61 25.46
C ALA A 25 22.33 -28.06 25.95
N GLN A 26 23.29 -28.96 25.71
CA GLN A 26 23.25 -30.34 26.19
C GLN A 26 23.23 -30.42 27.72
N ALA A 27 24.08 -29.63 28.40
CA ALA A 27 24.13 -29.59 29.86
C ALA A 27 22.82 -29.07 30.48
N VAL A 28 22.24 -28.03 29.89
CA VAL A 28 20.97 -27.45 30.32
C VAL A 28 19.80 -28.40 30.03
N GLN A 29 19.84 -29.14 28.92
CA GLN A 29 18.84 -30.15 28.62
C GLN A 29 18.91 -31.33 29.61
N ALA A 30 20.12 -31.75 30.00
CA ALA A 30 20.31 -32.78 31.04
C ALA A 30 19.80 -32.32 32.43
N ALA A 31 19.71 -31.01 32.67
CA ALA A 31 19.07 -30.41 33.84
C ALA A 31 17.55 -30.21 33.67
N GLU A 32 16.94 -30.84 32.66
CA GLU A 32 15.50 -30.81 32.38
C GLU A 32 14.95 -29.41 32.08
N GLN A 33 15.76 -28.54 31.45
CA GLN A 33 15.37 -27.19 31.02
C GLN A 33 15.35 -27.04 29.48
N PRO A 34 14.44 -27.74 28.77
CA PRO A 34 14.47 -27.83 27.31
C PRO A 34 14.28 -26.49 26.58
N HIS A 35 13.51 -25.54 27.14
CA HIS A 35 13.31 -24.21 26.57
C HIS A 35 14.59 -23.35 26.54
N ILE A 36 15.41 -23.42 27.60
CA ILE A 36 16.71 -22.70 27.66
C ILE A 36 17.72 -23.40 26.75
N ALA A 37 17.76 -24.73 26.78
CA ALA A 37 18.64 -25.51 25.90
C ALA A 37 18.32 -25.26 24.41
N TYR A 38 17.03 -25.18 24.05
CA TYR A 38 16.58 -24.82 22.70
C TYR A 38 17.10 -23.45 22.28
N HIS A 39 17.02 -22.45 23.18
CA HIS A 39 17.53 -21.11 22.90
C HIS A 39 19.02 -21.11 22.59
N LEU A 40 19.81 -21.83 23.40
CA LEU A 40 21.26 -21.97 23.21
C LEU A 40 21.60 -22.67 21.90
N ALA A 41 20.85 -23.72 21.54
CA ALA A 41 21.03 -24.45 20.28
C ALA A 41 20.67 -23.58 19.06
N VAL A 42 19.63 -22.75 19.14
CA VAL A 42 19.29 -21.79 18.09
C VAL A 42 20.34 -20.69 17.96
N ILE A 43 20.90 -20.17 19.07
CA ILE A 43 22.03 -19.22 19.00
C ILE A 43 23.25 -19.89 18.36
N ALA A 44 23.52 -21.17 18.62
CA ALA A 44 24.62 -21.87 17.94
C ALA A 44 24.41 -21.88 16.42
N LEU A 45 23.19 -22.15 15.95
CA LEU A 45 22.83 -22.05 14.53
C LEU A 45 22.98 -20.62 13.99
N GLU A 46 22.60 -19.60 14.76
CA GLU A 46 22.79 -18.20 14.38
C GLU A 46 24.28 -17.83 14.25
N GLU A 47 25.16 -18.34 15.12
CA GLU A 47 26.59 -18.11 15.06
C GLU A 47 27.24 -18.79 13.85
N LEU A 48 26.78 -20.00 13.49
CA LEU A 48 27.17 -20.66 12.25
C LEU A 48 26.67 -19.90 11.01
N GLY A 49 25.47 -19.31 11.06
CA GLY A 49 24.98 -18.42 10.00
C GLY A 49 25.75 -17.10 9.90
N ARG A 50 26.18 -16.56 11.05
CA ARG A 50 27.02 -15.37 11.13
C ARG A 50 28.39 -15.60 10.51
N MET A 51 28.96 -16.78 10.71
CA MET A 51 30.20 -17.21 10.06
C MET A 51 30.12 -17.11 8.54
N GLU A 52 29.04 -17.61 7.94
CA GLU A 52 28.76 -17.49 6.49
C GLU A 52 28.66 -16.03 6.05
N LEU A 53 27.90 -15.23 6.79
CA LEU A 53 27.74 -13.80 6.52
C LEU A 53 29.05 -13.02 6.62
N LEU A 54 29.88 -13.32 7.62
CA LEU A 54 31.22 -12.73 7.78
C LEU A 54 32.14 -13.10 6.62
N GLY A 55 32.08 -14.35 6.16
CA GLY A 55 32.75 -14.80 4.95
C GLY A 55 32.31 -14.02 3.70
N ILE A 56 31.02 -13.75 3.56
CA ILE A 56 30.48 -12.95 2.45
C ILE A 56 30.85 -11.46 2.59
N GLN A 57 30.94 -10.92 3.80
CA GLN A 57 31.23 -9.50 4.05
C GLN A 57 32.69 -9.12 3.85
N SER A 58 33.62 -9.99 4.21
CA SER A 58 35.06 -9.74 4.06
C SER A 58 35.49 -9.80 2.59
N MET A 59 34.82 -10.64 1.81
CA MET A 59 34.85 -10.63 0.35
C MET A 59 34.45 -9.25 -0.22
N ALA A 60 33.64 -8.45 0.47
CA ALA A 60 33.15 -7.16 -0.01
C ALA A 60 34.06 -5.94 0.32
N SER A 61 35.37 -6.10 0.49
CA SER A 61 36.30 -5.12 1.09
C SER A 61 36.78 -3.96 0.17
N ASN A 62 35.83 -3.20 -0.39
CA ASN A 62 36.02 -1.80 -0.82
C ASN A 62 34.70 -1.06 -0.55
N ARG A 63 34.65 -0.27 0.53
CA ARG A 63 33.39 0.21 1.14
C ARG A 63 33.16 1.71 0.92
N SER A 64 31.91 2.06 0.60
CA SER A 64 31.31 3.36 0.94
C SER A 64 30.67 3.28 2.34
N GLU A 65 30.48 4.41 3.04
CA GLU A 65 29.87 4.42 4.39
C GLU A 65 28.42 3.89 4.42
N GLU A 66 27.65 4.03 3.33
CA GLU A 66 26.29 3.49 3.23
C GLU A 66 26.25 1.96 3.15
N ASP A 67 27.25 1.34 2.50
CA ASP A 67 27.35 -0.12 2.39
C ASP A 67 27.68 -0.77 3.74
N ALA A 68 28.48 -0.11 4.57
CA ALA A 68 28.84 -0.60 5.92
C ALA A 68 27.60 -0.72 6.82
N ASN A 69 26.73 0.31 6.83
CA ASN A 69 25.53 0.35 7.68
C ASN A 69 24.44 -0.67 7.28
N ARG A 70 24.35 -1.09 6.00
CA ARG A 70 23.37 -2.10 5.56
C ARG A 70 23.80 -3.52 5.90
N HIS A 71 25.09 -3.83 5.81
CA HIS A 71 25.61 -5.15 6.12
C HIS A 71 25.63 -5.45 7.63
N ASP A 72 25.79 -4.43 8.49
CA ASP A 72 25.62 -4.58 9.93
C ASP A 72 24.19 -5.03 10.32
N LYS A 73 23.16 -4.61 9.58
CA LYS A 73 21.78 -5.06 9.81
C LYS A 73 21.58 -6.57 9.57
N HIS A 74 22.29 -7.15 8.59
CA HIS A 74 22.23 -8.58 8.28
C HIS A 74 22.88 -9.44 9.37
N ILE A 75 24.03 -9.00 9.90
CA ILE A 75 24.67 -9.63 11.07
C ILE A 75 23.89 -9.38 12.36
N GLN A 76 22.93 -8.46 12.38
CA GLN A 76 22.07 -8.24 13.54
C GLN A 76 20.73 -8.99 13.43
N SER A 77 20.29 -9.36 12.22
CA SER A 77 19.04 -10.10 12.01
C SER A 77 19.16 -11.59 12.33
N HIS A 78 18.40 -12.06 13.33
CA HIS A 78 18.35 -13.46 13.74
C HIS A 78 17.85 -14.39 12.62
N VAL A 79 16.78 -13.98 11.92
CA VAL A 79 16.21 -14.77 10.81
C VAL A 79 17.19 -14.90 9.65
N GLN A 80 17.91 -13.82 9.32
CA GLN A 80 18.92 -13.87 8.25
C GLN A 80 20.09 -14.80 8.61
N LYS A 81 20.59 -14.76 9.84
CA LYS A 81 21.62 -15.71 10.28
C LYS A 81 21.12 -17.15 10.16
N LEU A 82 19.91 -17.45 10.63
CA LEU A 82 19.35 -18.80 10.52
C LEU A 82 19.19 -19.23 9.07
N PHE A 83 18.71 -18.34 8.21
CA PHE A 83 18.60 -18.59 6.77
C PHE A 83 19.97 -18.95 6.16
N TRP A 84 21.00 -18.13 6.42
CA TRP A 84 22.35 -18.37 5.92
C TRP A 84 23.03 -19.59 6.53
N CYS A 85 22.68 -19.94 7.77
CA CYS A 85 23.12 -21.20 8.38
C CYS A 85 22.68 -22.40 7.55
N PHE A 86 21.48 -22.43 6.97
CA PHE A 86 21.05 -23.58 6.16
C PHE A 86 21.42 -23.45 4.68
N LEU A 87 21.42 -22.22 4.15
CA LEU A 87 21.72 -21.98 2.75
C LEU A 87 23.23 -22.05 2.44
N GLY A 88 24.09 -21.51 3.31
CA GLY A 88 25.51 -21.25 3.05
C GLY A 88 26.27 -22.46 2.48
N PRO A 89 26.27 -23.63 3.15
CA PRO A 89 26.98 -24.79 2.62
C PRO A 89 26.37 -25.42 1.37
N SER A 90 25.06 -25.27 1.19
CA SER A 90 24.37 -25.75 -0.02
C SER A 90 24.64 -24.84 -1.22
N PHE A 91 24.84 -23.54 -0.96
CA PHE A 91 25.12 -22.52 -1.96
C PHE A 91 26.45 -22.77 -2.69
N SER A 92 27.42 -23.40 -2.02
CA SER A 92 28.72 -23.74 -2.58
C SER A 92 28.79 -25.13 -3.23
N SER A 93 27.88 -26.05 -2.88
CA SER A 93 28.08 -27.48 -3.15
C SER A 93 26.87 -28.27 -3.69
N LYS A 94 25.65 -27.72 -3.77
CA LYS A 94 24.44 -28.47 -4.20
C LYS A 94 23.56 -27.72 -5.20
N LYS A 95 22.74 -28.50 -5.92
CA LYS A 95 21.55 -27.99 -6.63
C LYS A 95 20.52 -27.60 -5.58
N ILE A 96 20.01 -26.37 -5.64
CA ILE A 96 18.96 -25.87 -4.76
C ILE A 96 17.69 -25.66 -5.60
N THR A 97 16.58 -26.25 -5.16
CA THR A 97 15.24 -26.12 -5.75
C THR A 97 14.44 -24.98 -5.10
N ASN A 98 13.30 -24.61 -5.68
CA ASN A 98 12.40 -23.60 -5.10
C ASN A 98 11.86 -24.06 -3.75
N GLU A 99 11.43 -25.32 -3.70
CA GLU A 99 10.84 -25.94 -2.53
C GLU A 99 11.84 -25.99 -1.37
N GLU A 100 13.12 -26.20 -1.65
CA GLU A 100 14.19 -26.15 -0.65
C GLU A 100 14.45 -24.73 -0.13
N LEU A 101 14.42 -23.69 -0.97
CA LEU A 101 14.58 -22.30 -0.50
C LEU A 101 13.40 -21.81 0.33
N ASP A 102 12.18 -22.13 -0.10
CA ASP A 102 10.97 -21.81 0.66
C ASP A 102 10.98 -22.54 2.00
N SER A 103 11.41 -23.80 2.01
CA SER A 103 11.60 -24.57 3.23
C SER A 103 12.64 -23.96 4.17
N ILE A 104 13.79 -23.53 3.65
CA ILE A 104 14.84 -22.85 4.45
C ILE A 104 14.30 -21.53 5.04
N THR A 105 13.57 -20.76 4.24
CA THR A 105 12.98 -19.47 4.67
C THR A 105 11.96 -19.69 5.78
N HIS A 106 11.05 -20.64 5.59
CA HIS A 106 10.04 -20.99 6.59
C HIS A 106 10.69 -21.52 7.86
N LEU A 107 11.69 -22.40 7.74
CA LEU A 107 12.42 -22.94 8.89
C LEU A 107 13.12 -21.84 9.70
N ALA A 108 13.79 -20.88 9.04
CA ALA A 108 14.45 -19.77 9.71
C ALA A 108 13.45 -18.88 10.48
N GLN A 109 12.28 -18.62 9.90
CA GLN A 109 11.20 -17.87 10.56
C GLN A 109 10.60 -18.64 11.72
N GLU A 110 10.32 -19.94 11.54
CA GLU A 110 9.74 -20.80 12.57
C GLU A 110 10.66 -20.92 13.79
N LEU A 111 11.96 -21.20 13.58
CA LEU A 111 12.95 -21.29 14.65
C LEU A 111 13.04 -19.98 15.45
N HIS A 112 13.04 -18.83 14.78
CA HIS A 112 13.07 -17.52 15.44
C HIS A 112 11.78 -17.24 16.23
N SER A 113 10.61 -17.50 15.61
CA SER A 113 9.32 -17.30 16.27
C SER A 113 9.17 -18.18 17.51
N LYS A 114 9.52 -19.46 17.41
CA LYS A 114 9.51 -20.39 18.55
C LYS A 114 10.49 -19.99 19.63
N ARG A 115 11.69 -19.54 19.26
CA ARG A 115 12.67 -19.00 20.21
C ARG A 115 12.10 -17.82 21.00
N LEU A 116 11.33 -16.92 20.39
CA LEU A 116 10.68 -15.79 21.09
C LEU A 116 9.58 -16.27 22.04
N GLN A 117 8.73 -17.21 21.59
CA GLN A 117 7.66 -17.80 22.40
C GLN A 117 8.20 -18.56 23.62
N ALA A 118 9.34 -19.23 23.47
CA ALA A 118 9.98 -20.01 24.54
C ALA A 118 10.97 -19.20 25.41
N LEU A 119 11.02 -17.87 25.26
CA LEU A 119 11.95 -17.00 25.99
C LEU A 119 11.25 -16.11 27.02
N TYR A 120 10.08 -15.58 26.67
CA TYR A 120 9.35 -14.64 27.50
C TYR A 120 8.06 -15.26 28.00
N VAL A 121 7.76 -15.04 29.28
CA VAL A 121 6.42 -15.27 29.80
C VAL A 121 5.50 -14.25 29.13
N ASP A 122 4.56 -14.75 28.33
CA ASP A 122 3.61 -13.91 27.61
C ASP A 122 2.18 -14.22 28.08
N LYS A 123 1.35 -13.18 28.14
CA LYS A 123 -0.07 -13.28 28.49
C LYS A 123 -0.90 -12.98 27.24
N ALA A 124 -0.86 -13.91 26.28
CA ALA A 124 -1.67 -13.84 25.07
C ALA A 124 -3.08 -14.41 25.34
N SER A 125 -4.05 -13.49 25.35
CA SER A 125 -5.51 -13.60 25.24
C SER A 125 -6.34 -14.64 25.99
N ASP A 126 -5.85 -15.78 26.49
CA ASP A 126 -6.62 -16.72 27.35
C ASP A 126 -5.77 -17.82 28.02
N ALA A 127 -4.44 -17.82 27.87
CA ALA A 127 -3.54 -18.72 28.58
C ALA A 127 -2.23 -18.01 28.94
N LEU A 128 -1.67 -18.32 30.12
CA LEU A 128 -0.30 -17.93 30.45
C LEU A 128 0.63 -18.81 29.62
N ALA A 129 1.33 -18.23 28.65
CA ALA A 129 2.36 -18.95 27.91
C ALA A 129 3.59 -19.04 28.82
N VAL A 130 3.78 -20.19 29.46
CA VAL A 130 4.97 -20.45 30.27
C VAL A 130 6.07 -20.97 29.33
N PRO A 131 7.24 -20.30 29.22
CA PRO A 131 8.33 -20.68 28.33
C PRO A 131 8.73 -22.16 28.41
N SER A 132 8.70 -22.74 29.61
CA SER A 132 9.03 -24.15 29.85
C SER A 132 8.05 -25.15 29.25
N GLU A 133 6.84 -24.72 28.90
CA GLU A 133 5.78 -25.57 28.33
C GLU A 133 5.75 -25.52 26.79
N VAL A 134 6.43 -24.54 26.18
CA VAL A 134 6.43 -24.32 24.72
C VAL A 134 7.29 -25.35 23.99
N ILE A 135 8.39 -25.79 24.61
CA ILE A 135 9.38 -26.69 23.99
C ILE A 135 9.46 -28.01 24.75
N SER A 136 9.13 -29.10 24.06
CA SER A 136 9.32 -30.46 24.58
C SER A 136 10.79 -30.88 24.59
N ILE A 137 11.13 -31.86 25.44
CA ILE A 137 12.47 -32.47 25.48
C ILE A 137 12.85 -33.04 24.11
N GLU A 138 11.93 -33.76 23.45
CA GLU A 138 12.17 -34.34 22.12
C GLU A 138 12.45 -33.29 21.05
N GLU A 139 11.73 -32.15 21.08
CA GLU A 139 11.94 -31.06 20.14
C GLU A 139 13.28 -30.36 20.38
N CYS A 140 13.63 -30.11 21.64
CA CYS A 140 14.95 -29.59 22.00
C CYS A 140 16.07 -30.50 21.50
N GLU A 141 15.95 -31.81 21.72
CA GLU A 141 16.90 -32.82 21.24
C GLU A 141 17.11 -32.76 19.72
N LYS A 142 16.04 -32.57 18.95
CA LYS A 142 16.11 -32.44 17.48
C LYS A 142 16.90 -31.20 17.06
N ILE A 143 16.71 -30.08 17.75
CA ILE A 143 17.43 -28.83 17.42
C ILE A 143 18.89 -28.90 17.86
N ILE A 144 19.22 -29.53 18.99
CA ILE A 144 20.62 -29.77 19.36
C ILE A 144 21.30 -30.65 18.31
N LYS A 145 20.69 -31.77 17.90
CA LYS A 145 21.22 -32.63 16.84
C LYS A 145 21.37 -31.90 15.50
N LEU A 146 20.44 -31.01 15.17
CA LEU A 146 20.54 -30.15 13.99
C LEU A 146 21.75 -29.22 14.09
N ALA A 147 21.93 -28.54 15.23
CA ALA A 147 23.08 -27.67 15.48
C ALA A 147 24.42 -28.43 15.41
N GLU A 148 24.49 -29.64 15.98
CA GLU A 148 25.65 -30.54 15.88
C GLU A 148 25.96 -30.91 14.43
N ALA A 149 24.95 -31.31 13.66
CA ALA A 149 25.12 -31.65 12.26
C ALA A 149 25.62 -30.45 11.43
N ARG A 150 25.11 -29.26 11.72
CA ARG A 150 25.56 -28.01 11.08
C ARG A 150 26.97 -27.62 11.50
N LEU A 151 27.33 -27.78 12.77
CA LEU A 151 28.69 -27.56 13.26
C LEU A 151 29.68 -28.51 12.57
N ALA A 152 29.35 -29.79 12.44
CA ALA A 152 30.20 -30.77 11.77
C ALA A 152 30.46 -30.42 10.29
N ILE A 153 29.45 -29.86 9.61
CA ILE A 153 29.63 -29.34 8.24
C ILE A 153 30.59 -28.15 8.24
N ALA A 154 30.40 -27.18 9.15
CA ALA A 154 31.27 -26.01 9.26
C ALA A 154 32.73 -26.38 9.61
N GLU A 155 32.95 -27.32 10.53
CA GLU A 155 34.30 -27.81 10.89
C GLU A 155 34.99 -28.53 9.72
N ALA A 156 34.23 -29.12 8.80
CA ALA A 156 34.74 -29.79 7.61
C ALA A 156 35.03 -28.82 6.44
N GLU A 157 34.48 -27.59 6.48
CA GLU A 157 34.73 -26.59 5.46
C GLU A 157 36.10 -25.94 5.64
N LYS A 158 36.88 -25.87 4.56
CA LYS A 158 38.15 -25.13 4.57
C LYS A 158 37.87 -23.65 4.35
N PRO A 159 38.28 -22.75 5.26
CA PRO A 159 38.23 -21.31 5.03
C PRO A 159 39.02 -20.99 3.75
N ARG A 160 38.36 -20.36 2.76
CA ARG A 160 39.06 -19.87 1.58
C ARG A 160 39.92 -18.67 1.97
N SER A 161 41.15 -18.61 1.47
CA SER A 161 41.99 -17.44 1.66
C SER A 161 41.50 -16.29 0.79
N GLU A 162 41.67 -15.04 1.24
CA GLU A 162 41.32 -13.82 0.46
C GLU A 162 41.98 -13.80 -0.93
N ALA A 163 43.12 -14.49 -1.10
CA ALA A 163 43.86 -14.59 -2.36
C ALA A 163 43.16 -15.42 -3.46
N GLU A 164 42.14 -16.22 -3.12
CA GLU A 164 41.44 -17.10 -4.06
C GLU A 164 40.17 -16.48 -4.68
N ILE A 165 39.87 -15.22 -4.34
CA ILE A 165 38.59 -14.57 -4.65
C ILE A 165 38.82 -13.37 -5.57
N SER A 166 38.29 -13.43 -6.79
CA SER A 166 38.40 -12.34 -7.76
C SER A 166 37.50 -11.15 -7.39
N ASP A 167 37.97 -9.92 -7.62
CA ASP A 167 37.22 -8.68 -7.42
C ASP A 167 35.85 -8.65 -8.16
N ASP A 168 35.74 -9.31 -9.32
CA ASP A 168 34.49 -9.42 -10.08
C ASP A 168 33.44 -10.30 -9.36
N ASP A 169 33.90 -11.38 -8.71
CA ASP A 169 33.05 -12.25 -7.90
C ASP A 169 32.54 -11.52 -6.65
N ASN A 170 33.35 -10.64 -6.08
CA ASN A 170 33.00 -9.81 -4.94
C ASN A 170 31.93 -8.76 -5.29
N GLY A 171 32.10 -8.06 -6.40
CA GLY A 171 31.11 -7.09 -6.89
C GLY A 171 29.76 -7.73 -7.22
N THR A 172 29.78 -8.93 -7.79
CA THR A 172 28.59 -9.71 -8.13
C THR A 172 27.81 -10.16 -6.89
N MET A 173 28.51 -10.65 -5.86
CA MET A 173 27.87 -11.09 -4.62
C MET A 173 27.26 -9.91 -3.85
N ARG A 174 27.95 -8.77 -3.83
CA ARG A 174 27.43 -7.53 -3.21
C ARG A 174 26.13 -7.09 -3.85
N TRP A 175 26.09 -7.09 -5.19
CA TRP A 175 24.87 -6.77 -5.93
C TRP A 175 23.71 -7.70 -5.55
N PHE A 176 23.97 -9.01 -5.43
CA PHE A 176 22.95 -9.99 -5.09
C PHE A 176 22.30 -9.75 -3.73
N LEU A 177 23.11 -9.53 -2.70
CA LEU A 177 22.61 -9.24 -1.35
C LEU A 177 21.74 -7.98 -1.34
N ALA A 178 22.21 -6.91 -1.97
CA ALA A 178 21.45 -5.66 -2.07
C ALA A 178 20.15 -5.82 -2.88
N ALA A 179 20.16 -6.67 -3.91
CA ALA A 179 18.97 -6.95 -4.71
C ALA A 179 17.97 -7.86 -3.98
N ALA A 180 18.45 -8.83 -3.19
CA ALA A 180 17.59 -9.73 -2.41
C ALA A 180 16.83 -9.02 -1.27
N ASP A 181 17.28 -7.84 -0.84
CA ASP A 181 16.60 -7.00 0.15
C ASP A 181 15.46 -6.14 -0.42
N HIS A 182 15.35 -6.01 -1.73
CA HIS A 182 14.35 -5.16 -2.36
C HIS A 182 13.13 -6.00 -2.79
N PRO A 183 11.92 -5.81 -2.22
CA PRO A 183 10.78 -6.72 -2.41
C PRO A 183 10.49 -7.09 -3.87
N ASP A 184 10.55 -6.12 -4.77
CA ASP A 184 10.33 -6.33 -6.20
C ASP A 184 11.42 -7.18 -6.88
N LYS A 185 12.69 -6.99 -6.49
CA LYS A 185 13.83 -7.73 -7.05
C LYS A 185 13.90 -9.14 -6.46
N THR A 186 13.63 -9.29 -5.17
CA THR A 186 13.50 -10.57 -4.47
C THR A 186 12.56 -11.51 -5.21
N ARG A 187 11.37 -11.02 -5.60
CA ARG A 187 10.38 -11.82 -6.33
C ARG A 187 10.88 -12.34 -7.68
N VAL A 188 11.72 -11.56 -8.37
CA VAL A 188 12.32 -11.96 -9.66
C VAL A 188 13.47 -12.94 -9.45
N ILE A 189 14.34 -12.67 -8.47
CA ILE A 189 15.47 -13.52 -8.09
C ILE A 189 15.00 -14.93 -7.74
N PHE A 190 13.91 -15.05 -6.98
CA PHE A 190 13.33 -16.34 -6.56
C PHE A 190 12.15 -16.79 -7.43
N SER A 191 12.04 -16.25 -8.64
CA SER A 191 11.02 -16.72 -9.60
C SER A 191 11.38 -18.11 -10.14
N GLY A 192 10.34 -18.88 -10.53
CA GLY A 192 10.55 -20.20 -11.14
C GLY A 192 11.48 -20.19 -12.37
N ALA A 193 11.46 -19.11 -13.16
CA ALA A 193 12.36 -18.97 -14.32
C ALA A 193 13.83 -18.77 -13.90
N SER A 194 14.08 -17.93 -12.89
CA SER A 194 15.42 -17.74 -12.33
C SER A 194 15.98 -19.04 -11.75
N MET A 195 15.12 -19.80 -11.06
CA MET A 195 15.53 -21.01 -10.35
C MET A 195 15.72 -22.19 -11.31
N ALA A 196 14.95 -22.27 -12.40
CA ALA A 196 15.24 -23.14 -13.52
C ALA A 196 16.63 -22.83 -14.13
N LYS A 197 17.01 -21.56 -14.20
CA LYS A 197 18.34 -21.16 -14.68
C LYS A 197 19.45 -21.52 -13.70
N LEU A 198 19.23 -21.38 -12.40
CA LEU A 198 20.16 -21.89 -11.37
C LEU A 198 20.38 -23.40 -11.54
N HIS A 199 19.29 -24.16 -11.75
CA HIS A 199 19.36 -25.60 -11.99
C HIS A 199 20.15 -25.94 -13.25
N GLU A 200 19.95 -25.22 -14.36
CA GLU A 200 20.72 -25.39 -15.60
C GLU A 200 22.21 -25.14 -15.39
N LEU A 201 22.56 -24.07 -14.68
CA LEU A 201 23.94 -23.64 -14.49
C LEU A 201 24.70 -24.47 -13.45
N ALA A 202 23.98 -25.14 -12.55
CA ALA A 202 24.50 -25.94 -11.43
C ALA A 202 25.61 -25.22 -10.63
N ASN A 203 25.56 -23.88 -10.60
CA ASN A 203 26.59 -23.03 -10.03
C ASN A 203 25.97 -21.69 -9.64
N ALA A 204 25.85 -21.45 -8.34
CA ALA A 204 25.25 -20.24 -7.80
C ALA A 204 25.95 -18.95 -8.28
N ARG A 205 27.28 -18.95 -8.44
CA ARG A 205 28.01 -17.77 -8.91
C ARG A 205 27.69 -17.44 -10.36
N LYS A 206 27.67 -18.44 -11.25
CA LYS A 206 27.25 -18.25 -12.65
C LYS A 206 25.81 -17.77 -12.74
N TRP A 207 24.94 -18.29 -11.87
CA TRP A 207 23.55 -17.86 -11.77
C TRP A 207 23.41 -16.41 -11.31
N ILE A 208 24.16 -15.98 -10.29
CA ILE A 208 24.13 -14.59 -9.84
C ILE A 208 24.68 -13.64 -10.91
N ARG A 209 25.77 -14.00 -11.60
CA ARG A 209 26.27 -13.21 -12.74
C ARG A 209 25.23 -13.09 -13.84
N TRP A 210 24.54 -14.19 -14.14
CA TRP A 210 23.44 -14.19 -15.10
C TRP A 210 22.29 -13.27 -14.63
N LEU A 211 21.85 -13.39 -13.38
CA LEU A 211 20.84 -12.51 -12.78
C LEU A 211 21.23 -11.04 -12.91
N LYS A 212 22.43 -10.69 -12.47
CA LYS A 212 22.97 -9.33 -12.58
C LYS A 212 22.91 -8.84 -14.03
N SER A 213 23.33 -9.67 -14.99
CA SER A 213 23.27 -9.31 -16.42
C SER A 213 21.85 -9.09 -16.93
N GLU A 214 20.86 -9.85 -16.45
CA GLU A 214 19.46 -9.66 -16.85
C GLU A 214 18.86 -8.39 -16.25
N PHE A 215 19.20 -8.07 -14.99
CA PHE A 215 18.83 -6.80 -14.37
C PHE A 215 19.50 -5.62 -15.08
N ASP A 216 20.81 -5.67 -15.32
CA ASP A 216 21.57 -4.62 -16.01
C ASP A 216 21.03 -4.40 -17.44
N LYS A 217 20.70 -5.47 -18.18
CA LYS A 217 20.04 -5.37 -19.51
C LYS A 217 18.67 -4.70 -19.42
N THR A 218 17.87 -5.08 -18.42
CA THR A 218 16.53 -4.54 -18.23
C THR A 218 16.61 -3.06 -17.86
N GLU A 219 17.52 -2.69 -16.98
CA GLU A 219 17.76 -1.32 -16.56
C GLU A 219 18.29 -0.45 -17.71
N ALA A 220 19.29 -0.93 -18.46
CA ALA A 220 19.80 -0.24 -19.64
C ALA A 220 18.70 -0.06 -20.72
N LYS A 221 17.86 -1.08 -20.93
CA LYS A 221 16.71 -0.98 -21.84
C LYS A 221 15.69 0.04 -21.35
N ASN A 222 15.39 0.06 -20.06
CA ASN A 222 14.45 1.00 -19.46
C ASN A 222 14.98 2.44 -19.54
N LEU A 223 16.28 2.64 -19.28
CA LEU A 223 16.94 3.94 -19.41
C LEU A 223 16.90 4.42 -20.86
N ALA A 224 17.28 3.58 -21.82
CA ALA A 224 17.22 3.93 -23.25
C ALA A 224 15.79 4.27 -23.72
N LEU A 225 14.78 3.53 -23.23
CA LEU A 225 13.38 3.84 -23.50
C LEU A 225 12.94 5.16 -22.86
N ALA A 226 13.38 5.45 -21.63
CA ALA A 226 13.08 6.70 -20.94
C ALA A 226 13.73 7.90 -21.64
N GLU A 227 15.00 7.79 -22.03
CA GLU A 227 15.72 8.82 -22.79
C GLU A 227 15.07 9.09 -24.14
N ALA A 228 14.73 8.03 -24.89
CA ALA A 228 14.00 8.16 -26.15
C ALA A 228 12.64 8.85 -25.96
N GLU A 229 11.95 8.56 -24.85
CA GLU A 229 10.66 9.18 -24.53
C GLU A 229 10.78 10.65 -24.11
N ILE A 230 11.82 10.99 -23.35
CA ILE A 230 12.15 12.37 -22.99
C ILE A 230 12.48 13.18 -24.24
N ALA A 231 13.31 12.65 -25.13
CA ALA A 231 13.65 13.29 -26.40
C ALA A 231 12.42 13.51 -27.28
N ARG A 232 11.55 12.50 -27.41
CA ARG A 232 10.27 12.63 -28.12
C ARG A 232 9.37 13.71 -27.50
N SER A 233 9.37 13.85 -26.18
CA SER A 233 8.56 14.82 -25.46
C SER A 233 8.93 16.28 -25.75
N GLN A 234 10.08 16.54 -26.40
CA GLN A 234 10.47 17.88 -26.87
C GLN A 234 9.72 18.30 -28.13
N ASN A 235 9.27 17.35 -28.96
CA ASN A 235 8.62 17.60 -30.25
C ASN A 235 7.26 16.88 -30.30
N LEU A 236 6.34 17.31 -29.44
CA LEU A 236 4.99 16.73 -29.37
C LEU A 236 4.04 17.37 -30.39
N PRO A 237 3.13 16.59 -30.98
CA PRO A 237 2.07 17.15 -31.81
C PRO A 237 1.10 17.97 -30.94
N ASN A 238 0.54 19.05 -31.50
CA ASN A 238 -0.46 19.88 -30.81
C ASN A 238 -1.71 19.07 -30.41
N SER A 239 -2.07 18.06 -31.20
CA SER A 239 -3.19 17.16 -30.95
C SER A 239 -2.74 15.70 -30.94
N GLY A 240 -3.29 14.90 -30.02
CA GLY A 240 -2.99 13.49 -29.91
C GLY A 240 -3.52 12.67 -31.10
N MET A 241 -2.63 11.99 -31.82
CA MET A 241 -2.97 11.24 -33.03
C MET A 241 -3.26 9.76 -32.75
N LYS A 242 -2.60 9.19 -31.73
CA LYS A 242 -2.77 7.77 -31.35
C LYS A 242 -2.81 7.58 -29.85
N ASN A 243 -3.41 6.46 -29.43
CA ASN A 243 -3.37 6.04 -28.02
C ASN A 243 -1.93 5.66 -27.66
N LYS A 244 -1.46 6.13 -26.51
CA LYS A 244 -0.09 5.88 -26.07
C LYS A 244 -0.03 5.40 -24.63
N TRP A 245 -0.67 6.14 -23.74
CA TRP A 245 -0.59 5.87 -22.32
C TRP A 245 -1.84 5.15 -21.86
N ARG A 246 -1.65 4.09 -21.08
CA ARG A 246 -2.70 3.40 -20.37
C ARG A 246 -2.41 3.51 -18.87
N ILE A 247 -3.35 4.07 -18.12
CA ILE A 247 -3.21 4.26 -16.68
C ILE A 247 -4.39 3.59 -16.02
N ARG A 248 -4.11 2.70 -15.05
CA ARG A 248 -5.14 2.00 -14.29
C ARG A 248 -5.11 2.50 -12.87
N LEU A 249 -6.26 2.93 -12.38
CA LEU A 249 -6.47 3.37 -11.00
C LEU A 249 -7.66 2.63 -10.42
N ARG A 250 -7.62 2.44 -9.09
CA ARG A 250 -8.70 1.80 -8.34
C ARG A 250 -9.42 2.85 -7.53
N ILE A 251 -10.74 2.84 -7.60
CA ILE A 251 -11.63 3.59 -6.73
C ILE A 251 -12.60 2.65 -6.04
N TYR A 252 -13.15 3.13 -4.95
CA TYR A 252 -14.05 2.44 -4.05
C TYR A 252 -15.37 3.18 -4.05
N SER A 253 -16.46 2.48 -3.73
CA SER A 253 -17.77 3.08 -3.48
C SER A 253 -18.25 2.73 -2.08
N ALA A 254 -18.74 3.73 -1.35
CA ALA A 254 -19.50 3.51 -0.11
C ALA A 254 -21.02 3.43 -0.35
N SER A 255 -21.46 3.65 -1.59
CA SER A 255 -22.86 3.90 -1.94
C SER A 255 -23.43 2.91 -2.94
N HIS A 256 -22.58 2.32 -3.80
CA HIS A 256 -23.01 1.50 -4.91
C HIS A 256 -22.34 0.12 -4.98
N SER A 257 -23.13 -0.86 -5.42
CA SER A 257 -22.65 -2.18 -5.84
C SER A 257 -22.49 -2.25 -7.37
N ILE A 258 -21.38 -2.83 -7.81
CA ILE A 258 -20.94 -2.82 -9.21
C ILE A 258 -21.21 -4.19 -9.84
N ARG A 259 -21.83 -4.19 -11.03
CA ARG A 259 -22.11 -5.40 -11.82
C ARG A 259 -21.44 -5.32 -13.19
N PRO A 260 -20.87 -6.43 -13.72
CA PRO A 260 -20.14 -6.41 -14.98
C PRO A 260 -20.94 -5.91 -16.19
N LYS A 261 -22.23 -6.28 -16.29
CA LYS A 261 -23.09 -5.94 -17.45
C LYS A 261 -23.11 -4.44 -17.74
N THR A 262 -23.37 -3.62 -16.71
CA THR A 262 -23.43 -2.16 -16.82
C THR A 262 -22.12 -1.57 -17.34
N LEU A 263 -20.98 -2.14 -16.92
CA LEU A 263 -19.66 -1.67 -17.33
C LEU A 263 -19.36 -2.03 -18.79
N THR A 264 -19.84 -3.17 -19.28
CA THR A 264 -19.71 -3.55 -20.70
C THR A 264 -20.40 -2.52 -21.59
N GLU A 265 -21.64 -2.11 -21.26
CA GLU A 265 -22.39 -1.11 -22.02
C GLU A 265 -21.66 0.25 -22.08
N TRP A 266 -21.05 0.68 -20.97
CA TRP A 266 -20.17 1.85 -20.96
C TRP A 266 -18.97 1.67 -21.88
N ASN A 267 -18.28 0.53 -21.76
CA ASN A 267 -17.05 0.25 -22.49
C ASN A 267 -17.25 0.15 -24.01
N GLU A 268 -18.44 -0.16 -24.49
CA GLU A 268 -18.78 -0.12 -25.92
C GLU A 268 -18.86 1.32 -26.45
N LYS A 269 -19.40 2.24 -25.64
CA LYS A 269 -19.65 3.64 -26.02
C LYS A 269 -18.46 4.55 -25.79
N VAL A 270 -17.75 4.37 -24.68
CA VAL A 270 -16.65 5.24 -24.26
C VAL A 270 -15.32 4.57 -24.54
N ARG A 271 -14.50 5.18 -25.42
CA ARG A 271 -13.24 4.58 -25.89
C ARG A 271 -12.02 4.87 -25.02
N TRP A 272 -12.04 5.95 -24.25
CA TRP A 272 -10.85 6.50 -23.56
C TRP A 272 -10.90 6.39 -22.04
N ILE A 273 -12.06 6.05 -21.47
CA ILE A 273 -12.23 5.62 -20.07
C ILE A 273 -12.87 4.24 -20.11
N LYS A 274 -12.18 3.21 -19.65
CA LYS A 274 -12.72 1.85 -19.51
C LYS A 274 -12.95 1.52 -18.05
N LEU A 275 -14.08 0.88 -17.76
CA LEU A 275 -14.50 0.49 -16.43
C LEU A 275 -14.41 -1.03 -16.29
N ILE A 276 -13.71 -1.50 -15.25
CA ILE A 276 -13.40 -2.91 -15.06
C ILE A 276 -13.79 -3.31 -13.63
N PRO A 277 -14.59 -4.36 -13.44
CA PRO A 277 -14.97 -4.83 -12.11
C PRO A 277 -13.77 -5.47 -11.40
N VAL A 278 -13.70 -5.36 -10.08
CA VAL A 278 -12.70 -6.08 -9.27
C VAL A 278 -13.26 -7.44 -8.84
N SER A 279 -12.50 -8.52 -9.10
CA SER A 279 -12.92 -9.87 -8.71
C SER A 279 -13.16 -9.96 -7.20
N LYS A 280 -14.26 -10.60 -6.80
CA LYS A 280 -14.69 -10.78 -5.40
C LYS A 280 -15.00 -9.49 -4.62
N SER A 281 -14.98 -8.31 -5.25
CA SER A 281 -15.36 -7.05 -4.61
C SER A 281 -16.45 -6.34 -5.42
N LYS A 282 -17.60 -6.10 -4.77
CA LYS A 282 -18.74 -5.41 -5.40
C LYS A 282 -18.68 -3.90 -5.25
N ASN A 283 -17.78 -3.37 -4.44
CA ASN A 283 -17.67 -1.94 -4.13
C ASN A 283 -16.37 -1.32 -4.65
N GLN A 284 -15.61 -2.04 -5.48
CA GLN A 284 -14.37 -1.57 -6.08
C GLN A 284 -14.46 -1.55 -7.61
N LEU A 285 -13.96 -0.47 -8.19
CA LEU A 285 -13.91 -0.25 -9.63
C LEU A 285 -12.48 0.04 -10.06
N ILE A 286 -12.02 -0.63 -11.11
CA ILE A 286 -10.81 -0.21 -11.83
C ILE A 286 -11.24 0.70 -12.97
N VAL A 287 -10.68 1.91 -12.99
CA VAL A 287 -10.81 2.86 -14.09
C VAL A 287 -9.52 2.83 -14.88
N GLU A 288 -9.63 2.55 -16.17
CA GLU A 288 -8.52 2.58 -17.12
C GLU A 288 -8.65 3.79 -18.03
N LEU A 289 -7.71 4.72 -17.90
CA LEU A 289 -7.61 5.91 -18.74
C LEU A 289 -6.67 5.63 -19.89
N ILE A 290 -7.10 5.96 -21.10
CA ILE A 290 -6.31 5.85 -22.33
C ILE A 290 -6.01 7.25 -22.82
N LEU A 291 -4.76 7.69 -22.67
CA LEU A 291 -4.30 9.01 -23.08
C LEU A 291 -3.49 8.95 -24.37
N LYS A 292 -3.48 10.06 -25.08
CA LYS A 292 -2.87 10.18 -26.41
C LYS A 292 -1.37 10.49 -26.34
N ASP A 293 -0.72 10.40 -27.49
CA ASP A 293 0.72 10.62 -27.66
C ASP A 293 1.16 12.09 -27.60
N ASN A 294 0.25 13.07 -27.54
CA ASN A 294 0.58 14.47 -27.31
C ASN A 294 0.90 14.81 -25.84
N ILE A 295 0.85 13.84 -24.92
CA ILE A 295 1.19 14.06 -23.52
C ILE A 295 2.67 13.68 -23.30
N PRO A 296 3.50 14.61 -22.77
CA PRO A 296 4.88 14.30 -22.38
C PRO A 296 4.90 13.36 -21.18
N VAL A 297 5.91 12.50 -21.08
CA VAL A 297 6.03 11.58 -19.92
C VAL A 297 6.11 12.34 -18.60
N GLN A 298 6.76 13.51 -18.59
CA GLN A 298 6.87 14.38 -17.41
C GLN A 298 5.52 14.97 -16.99
N GLY A 299 4.63 15.22 -17.95
CA GLY A 299 3.27 15.74 -17.69
C GLY A 299 2.25 14.64 -17.38
N LEU A 300 2.61 13.37 -17.61
CA LEU A 300 1.69 12.24 -17.57
C LEU A 300 0.98 12.12 -16.22
N TRP A 301 1.70 12.31 -15.12
CA TRP A 301 1.15 12.28 -13.78
C TRP A 301 0.01 13.30 -13.61
N HIS A 302 0.28 14.58 -13.91
CA HIS A 302 -0.68 15.66 -13.73
C HIS A 302 -1.87 15.53 -14.70
N SER A 303 -1.63 15.17 -15.96
CA SER A 303 -2.69 14.96 -16.93
C SER A 303 -3.61 13.81 -16.53
N ALA A 304 -3.05 12.68 -16.12
CA ALA A 304 -3.81 11.53 -15.66
C ALA A 304 -4.60 11.82 -14.39
N TRP A 305 -3.96 12.49 -13.42
CA TRP A 305 -4.61 12.90 -12.18
C TRP A 305 -5.75 13.88 -12.41
N GLY A 306 -5.58 14.86 -13.31
CA GLY A 306 -6.63 15.79 -13.70
C GLY A 306 -7.85 15.07 -14.29
N VAL A 307 -7.62 14.19 -15.27
CA VAL A 307 -8.69 13.39 -15.89
C VAL A 307 -9.37 12.46 -14.89
N ALA A 308 -8.60 11.80 -14.03
CA ALA A 308 -9.15 10.89 -13.04
C ALA A 308 -10.03 11.62 -12.01
N ARG A 309 -9.58 12.77 -11.49
CA ARG A 309 -10.39 13.62 -10.59
C ARG A 309 -11.65 14.11 -11.26
N HIS A 310 -11.57 14.55 -12.51
CA HIS A 310 -12.73 14.98 -13.29
C HIS A 310 -13.76 13.88 -13.43
N PHE A 311 -13.31 12.67 -13.80
CA PHE A 311 -14.19 11.50 -13.90
C PHE A 311 -14.78 11.10 -12.55
N VAL A 312 -14.01 11.09 -11.47
CA VAL A 312 -14.50 10.75 -10.13
C VAL A 312 -15.50 11.79 -9.62
N ALA A 313 -15.30 13.08 -9.88
CA ALA A 313 -16.30 14.10 -9.57
C ALA A 313 -17.60 13.87 -10.36
N ALA A 314 -17.50 13.66 -11.68
CA ALA A 314 -18.64 13.32 -12.52
C ALA A 314 -19.37 12.05 -12.05
N LEU A 315 -18.62 11.05 -11.56
CA LEU A 315 -19.15 9.82 -11.00
C LEU A 315 -19.91 10.07 -9.69
N ASN A 316 -19.34 10.83 -8.75
CA ASN A 316 -20.03 11.20 -7.51
C ASN A 316 -21.33 11.95 -7.78
N ILE A 317 -21.29 12.96 -8.65
CA ILE A 317 -22.45 13.79 -8.99
C ILE A 317 -23.49 12.98 -9.77
N GLY A 318 -23.06 12.31 -10.85
CA GLY A 318 -23.94 11.61 -11.77
C GLY A 318 -24.70 10.45 -11.12
N THR A 319 -24.10 9.77 -10.13
CA THR A 319 -24.78 8.72 -9.37
C THR A 319 -25.38 9.23 -8.06
N MET A 320 -25.21 10.52 -7.72
CA MET A 320 -25.45 11.08 -6.38
C MET A 320 -24.88 10.18 -5.27
N GLY A 321 -23.68 9.65 -5.51
CA GLY A 321 -23.05 8.62 -4.68
C GLY A 321 -21.77 9.11 -4.04
N PHE A 322 -21.07 8.18 -3.39
CA PHE A 322 -19.75 8.41 -2.83
C PHE A 322 -18.73 7.42 -3.40
N TRP A 323 -17.80 7.98 -4.18
CA TRP A 323 -16.73 7.28 -4.88
C TRP A 323 -15.40 7.96 -4.63
N TRP A 324 -14.38 7.22 -4.19
CA TRP A 324 -13.07 7.80 -3.91
C TRP A 324 -11.93 6.76 -3.94
N TRP A 325 -10.68 7.21 -3.89
CA TRP A 325 -9.51 6.32 -3.87
C TRP A 325 -9.32 5.55 -2.56
N LYS A 326 -9.93 6.03 -1.47
CA LYS A 326 -9.93 5.42 -0.15
C LYS A 326 -11.28 5.68 0.52
N MET A 327 -11.67 4.82 1.45
CA MET A 327 -12.88 4.98 2.25
C MET A 327 -12.52 5.03 3.74
N PRO A 328 -13.34 5.67 4.59
CA PRO A 328 -13.15 5.61 6.03
C PRO A 328 -13.22 4.16 6.54
N GLU A 329 -12.30 3.77 7.41
CA GLU A 329 -12.22 2.40 7.94
C GLU A 329 -12.75 2.31 9.38
N GLN A 330 -12.28 3.18 10.27
CA GLN A 330 -12.63 3.18 11.70
C GLN A 330 -13.78 4.16 11.98
N VAL A 331 -14.99 3.84 11.51
CA VAL A 331 -16.15 4.76 11.58
C VAL A 331 -16.94 4.72 12.89
N ASP A 332 -16.80 3.65 13.67
CA ASP A 332 -17.53 3.46 14.94
C ASP A 332 -16.66 2.93 16.08
N SER A 333 -15.43 2.48 15.80
CA SER A 333 -14.47 2.02 16.81
C SER A 333 -13.02 2.20 16.35
N TYR A 334 -12.10 2.49 17.29
CA TYR A 334 -10.66 2.63 17.03
C TYR A 334 -9.79 1.49 17.60
N TYR A 335 -10.39 0.60 18.39
CA TYR A 335 -9.68 -0.45 19.12
C TYR A 335 -9.94 -1.83 18.50
N GLU A 336 -9.02 -2.77 18.70
CA GLU A 336 -9.20 -4.17 18.27
C GLU A 336 -10.01 -4.97 19.30
N ARG A 337 -9.68 -4.81 20.59
CA ARG A 337 -10.37 -5.49 21.69
C ARG A 337 -10.32 -4.64 22.98
N ILE A 338 -11.40 -4.70 23.78
CA ILE A 338 -11.45 -4.17 25.15
C ILE A 338 -11.83 -5.34 26.06
N ASP A 339 -10.95 -5.65 27.01
CA ASP A 339 -11.15 -6.72 27.98
C ASP A 339 -11.44 -6.10 29.37
N ASP A 340 -12.56 -6.47 29.99
CA ASP A 340 -12.81 -6.22 31.40
C ASP A 340 -11.97 -7.21 32.21
N LEU A 341 -10.85 -6.74 32.75
CA LEU A 341 -9.92 -7.59 33.49
C LEU A 341 -10.44 -8.01 34.87
N GLU A 342 -11.42 -7.31 35.43
CA GLU A 342 -12.00 -7.64 36.74
C GLU A 342 -13.00 -8.78 36.62
N ASN A 343 -13.84 -8.71 35.59
CA ASN A 343 -14.93 -9.67 35.40
C ASN A 343 -14.67 -10.72 34.31
N GLY A 344 -13.55 -10.61 33.58
CA GLY A 344 -13.09 -11.61 32.62
C GLY A 344 -13.93 -11.71 31.34
N TYR A 345 -14.57 -10.63 30.89
CA TYR A 345 -15.34 -10.61 29.64
C TYR A 345 -14.92 -9.47 28.71
N GLN A 346 -15.16 -9.66 27.42
CA GLN A 346 -14.87 -8.66 26.40
C GLN A 346 -16.02 -7.66 26.27
N ILE A 347 -15.68 -6.37 26.25
CA ILE A 347 -16.64 -5.27 26.05
C ILE A 347 -16.53 -4.77 24.61
N LYS A 348 -17.69 -4.44 24.02
CA LYS A 348 -17.77 -3.72 22.75
C LYS A 348 -18.34 -2.32 22.99
N LEU A 349 -17.49 -1.31 22.83
CA LEU A 349 -17.85 0.11 22.79
C LEU A 349 -17.94 0.60 21.33
N THR A 350 -19.04 1.20 20.94
CA THR A 350 -19.17 1.83 19.61
C THR A 350 -19.60 3.27 19.76
N ARG A 351 -19.08 4.14 18.89
CA ARG A 351 -19.59 5.50 18.75
C ARG A 351 -21.05 5.45 18.30
N SER A 352 -21.89 6.26 18.93
CA SER A 352 -23.27 6.49 18.49
C SER A 352 -23.50 8.00 18.32
N PRO A 353 -23.89 8.49 17.13
CA PRO A 353 -24.08 7.72 15.89
C PRO A 353 -22.75 7.20 15.32
N SER A 354 -22.79 6.28 14.35
CA SER A 354 -21.60 5.89 13.57
C SER A 354 -21.21 7.03 12.61
N LEU A 355 -19.92 7.20 12.31
CA LEU A 355 -19.42 8.13 11.28
C LEU A 355 -19.59 7.55 9.86
N LYS A 356 -20.76 6.99 9.60
CA LYS A 356 -21.12 6.40 8.32
C LYS A 356 -22.35 7.09 7.78
N VAL A 357 -22.25 7.56 6.54
CA VAL A 357 -23.41 8.05 5.79
C VAL A 357 -24.25 6.86 5.35
N ASP A 358 -25.56 6.93 5.62
CA ASP A 358 -26.52 6.02 5.01
C ASP A 358 -26.85 6.51 3.59
N TRP A 359 -26.37 5.78 2.58
CA TRP A 359 -26.62 6.06 1.16
C TRP A 359 -27.87 5.35 0.63
N GLY A 360 -28.64 4.70 1.50
CA GLY A 360 -29.69 3.74 1.15
C GLY A 360 -29.11 2.35 0.87
N ASP A 361 -29.95 1.32 0.92
CA ASP A 361 -29.56 -0.08 0.71
C ASP A 361 -28.76 -0.27 -0.60
N ASN A 362 -27.44 -0.52 -0.45
CA ASN A 362 -26.45 -0.90 -1.48
C ASN A 362 -26.93 -0.77 -2.94
N ARG A 363 -27.14 0.48 -3.39
CA ARG A 363 -27.71 0.80 -4.69
C ARG A 363 -26.90 0.13 -5.80
N VAL A 364 -27.55 -0.58 -6.72
CA VAL A 364 -26.81 -1.17 -7.85
C VAL A 364 -26.47 -0.06 -8.83
N LEU A 365 -25.21 0.04 -9.27
CA LEU A 365 -24.82 0.95 -10.35
C LEU A 365 -25.51 0.54 -11.66
N THR A 366 -26.35 1.43 -12.19
CA THR A 366 -27.17 1.19 -13.37
C THR A 366 -26.62 1.89 -14.62
N SER A 367 -27.17 1.54 -15.78
CA SER A 367 -26.81 2.18 -17.05
C SER A 367 -27.32 3.62 -17.14
N GLU A 368 -28.39 3.93 -16.41
CA GLU A 368 -28.93 5.28 -16.27
C GLU A 368 -27.99 6.16 -15.46
N ASP A 369 -27.50 5.67 -14.32
CA ASP A 369 -26.46 6.34 -13.54
C ASP A 369 -25.26 6.68 -14.43
N LEU A 370 -24.74 5.70 -15.18
CA LEU A 370 -23.60 5.91 -16.07
C LEU A 370 -23.91 6.85 -17.23
N ALA A 371 -25.15 6.90 -17.74
CA ALA A 371 -25.54 7.91 -18.72
C ALA A 371 -25.48 9.32 -18.11
N GLN A 372 -25.93 9.48 -16.87
CA GLN A 372 -25.85 10.74 -16.16
C GLN A 372 -24.39 11.14 -15.86
N VAL A 373 -23.51 10.18 -15.57
CA VAL A 373 -22.08 10.42 -15.44
C VAL A 373 -21.48 10.98 -16.73
N ILE A 374 -21.92 10.54 -17.91
CA ILE A 374 -21.49 11.13 -19.19
C ILE A 374 -21.94 12.59 -19.28
N ASN A 375 -23.20 12.87 -18.95
CA ASN A 375 -23.76 14.23 -18.97
C ASN A 375 -22.93 15.15 -18.05
N CYS A 376 -22.62 14.71 -16.84
CA CYS A 376 -21.74 15.43 -15.92
C CYS A 376 -20.34 15.60 -16.51
N LEU A 377 -19.70 14.54 -17.00
CA LEU A 377 -18.33 14.57 -17.51
C LEU A 377 -18.15 15.62 -18.62
N VAL A 378 -19.17 15.77 -19.47
CA VAL A 378 -19.21 16.73 -20.58
C VAL A 378 -19.56 18.15 -20.11
N ALA A 379 -20.44 18.28 -19.11
CA ALA A 379 -20.90 19.58 -18.60
C ALA A 379 -19.86 20.26 -17.70
N LEU A 380 -19.11 19.47 -16.93
CA LEU A 380 -18.12 19.97 -16.00
C LEU A 380 -16.92 20.59 -16.76
N PRO A 381 -16.36 21.71 -16.28
CA PRO A 381 -15.23 22.36 -16.94
C PRO A 381 -14.01 21.46 -16.95
N GLY A 382 -13.33 21.41 -18.10
CA GLY A 382 -12.11 20.62 -18.25
C GLY A 382 -10.90 21.28 -17.57
N PRO A 383 -9.75 20.59 -17.53
CA PRO A 383 -8.52 21.11 -16.92
C PRO A 383 -7.99 22.43 -17.49
N GLY A 384 -8.44 22.84 -18.68
CA GLY A 384 -8.06 24.09 -19.33
C GLY A 384 -8.82 25.33 -18.84
N ASP A 385 -9.93 25.16 -18.11
CA ASP A 385 -10.80 26.25 -17.66
C ASP A 385 -10.61 26.57 -16.17
N ALA A 386 -9.40 26.99 -15.78
CA ALA A 386 -9.01 27.15 -14.37
C ALA A 386 -9.97 28.00 -13.52
N GLN A 387 -10.54 29.07 -14.07
CA GLN A 387 -11.50 29.92 -13.34
C GLN A 387 -12.83 29.22 -13.08
N LYS A 388 -13.31 28.40 -14.03
CA LYS A 388 -14.57 27.65 -13.87
C LYS A 388 -14.41 26.42 -12.98
N LEU A 389 -13.18 26.02 -12.66
CA LEU A 389 -12.90 24.88 -11.78
C LEU A 389 -13.09 25.21 -10.30
N VAL A 390 -13.23 26.48 -9.92
CA VAL A 390 -13.30 26.90 -8.51
C VAL A 390 -14.42 26.19 -7.73
N PRO A 391 -15.70 26.18 -8.16
CA PRO A 391 -16.74 25.47 -7.42
C PRO A 391 -16.46 23.96 -7.29
N TYR A 392 -15.84 23.36 -8.30
CA TYR A 392 -15.57 21.93 -8.34
C TYR A 392 -14.35 21.54 -7.49
N ASN A 393 -13.41 22.45 -7.27
CA ASN A 393 -12.33 22.24 -6.30
C ASN A 393 -12.89 22.11 -4.89
N TYR A 394 -13.88 22.93 -4.53
CA TYR A 394 -14.62 22.79 -3.27
C TYR A 394 -15.40 21.47 -3.21
N TYR A 395 -16.08 21.07 -4.28
CA TYR A 395 -16.75 19.76 -4.34
C TYR A 395 -15.78 18.59 -4.08
N ILE A 396 -14.62 18.62 -4.74
CA ILE A 396 -13.57 17.62 -4.55
C ILE A 396 -13.01 17.68 -3.14
N GLY A 397 -12.83 18.88 -2.57
CA GLY A 397 -12.42 19.09 -1.18
C GLY A 397 -13.38 18.42 -0.20
N GLY A 398 -14.69 18.67 -0.33
CA GLY A 398 -15.73 18.05 0.49
C GLY A 398 -15.73 16.53 0.38
N THR A 399 -15.60 16.00 -0.84
CA THR A 399 -15.50 14.54 -1.09
C THR A 399 -14.22 13.95 -0.47
N THR A 400 -13.12 14.70 -0.49
CA THR A 400 -11.84 14.30 0.12
C THR A 400 -11.98 14.22 1.63
N PHE A 401 -12.49 15.27 2.29
CA PHE A 401 -12.71 15.25 3.74
C PHE A 401 -13.69 14.16 4.15
N LEU A 402 -14.72 13.90 3.35
CA LEU A 402 -15.66 12.80 3.60
C LEU A 402 -14.96 11.43 3.59
N SER A 403 -13.91 11.26 2.79
CA SER A 403 -13.12 10.02 2.74
C SER A 403 -12.13 9.85 3.89
N LEU A 404 -11.81 10.93 4.58
CA LEU A 404 -10.90 10.96 5.72
C LEU A 404 -11.63 10.97 7.07
N ASN A 405 -12.96 11.12 7.04
CA ASN A 405 -13.79 11.30 8.22
C ASN A 405 -14.00 10.00 8.97
N ASP A 406 -13.25 9.81 10.05
CA ASP A 406 -13.29 8.67 10.94
C ASP A 406 -13.18 9.08 12.41
N VAL A 407 -13.12 8.12 13.33
CA VAL A 407 -13.04 8.40 14.78
C VAL A 407 -11.76 9.13 15.18
N HIS A 408 -10.70 9.08 14.37
CA HIS A 408 -9.43 9.77 14.63
C HIS A 408 -9.46 11.21 14.14
N TRP A 409 -10.17 11.48 13.04
CA TRP A 409 -10.32 12.83 12.51
C TRP A 409 -11.74 13.10 11.99
N GLN A 410 -12.53 13.71 12.88
CA GLN A 410 -13.88 14.21 12.59
C GLN A 410 -13.78 15.52 11.80
N CYS A 411 -14.21 15.47 10.54
CA CYS A 411 -14.07 16.52 9.53
C CYS A 411 -15.43 17.09 9.11
N GLU A 412 -16.51 16.87 9.86
CA GLU A 412 -17.88 17.25 9.49
C GLU A 412 -18.00 18.72 9.07
N ASP A 413 -17.36 19.63 9.80
CA ASP A 413 -17.33 21.07 9.48
C ASP A 413 -16.63 21.33 8.13
N ASN A 414 -15.49 20.68 7.88
CA ASN A 414 -14.76 20.82 6.62
C ASN A 414 -15.57 20.26 5.44
N ILE A 415 -16.26 19.15 5.63
CA ILE A 415 -17.11 18.54 4.60
C ILE A 415 -18.25 19.49 4.26
N PHE A 416 -18.99 19.95 5.28
CA PHE A 416 -20.11 20.87 5.09
C PHE A 416 -19.67 22.18 4.44
N GLY A 417 -18.63 22.83 4.98
CA GLY A 417 -18.14 24.11 4.48
C GLY A 417 -17.67 24.03 3.03
N ASN A 418 -17.00 22.94 2.63
CA ASN A 418 -16.61 22.75 1.24
C ASN A 418 -17.82 22.58 0.32
N PHE A 419 -18.83 21.79 0.69
CA PHE A 419 -20.03 21.69 -0.15
C PHE A 419 -20.86 22.98 -0.14
N LEU A 420 -20.91 23.72 0.97
CA LEU A 420 -21.56 25.03 1.04
C LEU A 420 -20.92 26.03 0.06
N GLU A 421 -19.58 26.12 0.06
CA GLU A 421 -18.83 26.99 -0.87
C GLU A 421 -18.95 26.53 -2.33
N CYS A 422 -19.00 25.21 -2.57
CA CYS A 422 -19.30 24.68 -3.90
C CYS A 422 -20.64 25.22 -4.42
N LEU A 423 -21.71 25.05 -3.64
CA LEU A 423 -23.04 25.49 -4.03
C LEU A 423 -23.12 27.01 -4.18
N ARG A 424 -22.49 27.76 -3.27
CA ARG A 424 -22.39 29.23 -3.34
C ARG A 424 -21.77 29.70 -4.63
N LYS A 425 -20.62 29.14 -5.01
CA LYS A 425 -19.91 29.51 -6.24
C LYS A 425 -20.68 29.09 -7.49
N LEU A 426 -21.37 27.96 -7.47
CA LEU A 426 -22.26 27.56 -8.58
C LEU A 426 -23.44 28.52 -8.73
N MET A 427 -24.06 28.97 -7.63
CA MET A 427 -25.18 29.91 -7.66
C MET A 427 -24.75 31.33 -8.08
N GLU A 428 -23.52 31.73 -7.74
CA GLU A 428 -22.89 32.96 -8.24
C GLU A 428 -22.69 32.88 -9.77
N GLU A 429 -22.11 31.79 -10.27
CA GLU A 429 -21.85 31.58 -11.70
C GLU A 429 -23.13 31.55 -12.55
N THR A 430 -24.25 31.07 -12.00
CA THR A 430 -25.55 31.00 -12.68
C THR A 430 -26.38 32.27 -12.56
N GLY A 431 -25.92 33.25 -11.76
CA GLY A 431 -26.64 34.49 -11.45
C GLY A 431 -27.84 34.31 -10.51
N GLU A 432 -27.96 33.16 -9.83
CA GLU A 432 -29.04 32.89 -8.88
C GLU A 432 -28.74 33.44 -7.48
N TRP A 433 -27.50 33.87 -7.22
CA TRP A 433 -27.10 34.60 -6.02
C TRP A 433 -26.06 35.69 -6.33
N ASN A 434 -26.14 36.81 -5.62
CA ASN A 434 -25.18 37.93 -5.69
C ASN A 434 -24.33 37.93 -4.41
N PRO A 435 -22.98 38.02 -4.49
CA PRO A 435 -22.09 38.13 -3.34
C PRO A 435 -22.40 39.25 -2.33
N GLU A 436 -23.13 40.29 -2.73
CA GLU A 436 -23.56 41.38 -1.83
C GLU A 436 -24.75 41.01 -0.93
N ALA A 437 -25.44 39.90 -1.23
CA ALA A 437 -26.60 39.43 -0.47
C ALA A 437 -26.24 38.25 0.45
N PRO A 438 -26.90 38.08 1.62
CA PRO A 438 -26.68 36.93 2.48
C PRO A 438 -26.96 35.60 1.77
N PHE A 439 -25.99 34.68 1.76
CA PHE A 439 -26.13 33.39 1.08
C PHE A 439 -27.23 32.47 1.66
N PRO A 440 -27.45 32.41 2.99
CA PRO A 440 -28.48 31.55 3.60
C PRO A 440 -29.89 31.77 3.04
N GLU A 441 -30.22 32.97 2.56
CA GLU A 441 -31.53 33.25 1.95
C GLU A 441 -31.66 32.58 0.57
N ALA A 442 -30.61 32.63 -0.25
CA ALA A 442 -30.59 31.96 -1.54
C ALA A 442 -30.59 30.43 -1.36
N LEU A 443 -29.83 29.93 -0.39
CA LEU A 443 -29.84 28.52 0.00
C LEU A 443 -31.24 28.07 0.44
N SER A 444 -31.92 28.85 1.30
CA SER A 444 -33.28 28.53 1.76
C SER A 444 -34.26 28.40 0.61
N LYS A 445 -34.26 29.36 -0.33
CA LYS A 445 -35.09 29.32 -1.55
C LYS A 445 -34.79 28.11 -2.43
N PHE A 446 -33.52 27.72 -2.54
CA PHE A 446 -33.15 26.53 -3.31
C PHE A 446 -33.66 25.25 -2.63
N VAL A 447 -33.43 25.12 -1.32
CA VAL A 447 -33.86 23.97 -0.53
C VAL A 447 -35.39 23.81 -0.51
N ASP A 448 -36.14 24.91 -0.49
CA ASP A 448 -37.60 24.91 -0.58
C ASP A 448 -38.15 24.20 -1.83
N ASN A 449 -37.40 24.21 -2.93
CA ASN A 449 -37.81 23.53 -4.15
C ASN A 449 -37.50 22.03 -4.14
N LEU A 450 -36.68 21.55 -3.19
CA LEU A 450 -36.19 20.17 -3.14
C LEU A 450 -36.80 19.37 -1.98
N ILE A 451 -37.06 20.00 -0.84
CA ILE A 451 -37.58 19.33 0.35
C ILE A 451 -38.98 19.89 0.66
N THR A 452 -40.00 19.03 0.58
CA THR A 452 -41.40 19.43 0.74
C THR A 452 -41.96 19.28 2.15
N ASN A 453 -41.31 18.57 3.08
CA ASN A 453 -41.96 18.09 4.31
C ASN A 453 -41.14 18.11 5.62
N THR A 454 -39.98 18.79 5.72
CA THR A 454 -39.21 18.83 6.99
C THR A 454 -38.71 20.22 7.34
N ASP A 455 -39.46 20.94 8.18
CA ASP A 455 -39.09 22.28 8.65
C ASP A 455 -37.82 22.24 9.55
N GLU A 456 -37.68 21.23 10.43
CA GLU A 456 -36.57 21.17 11.40
C GLU A 456 -35.18 20.92 10.76
N ASP A 457 -35.06 19.91 9.89
CA ASP A 457 -33.78 19.62 9.20
C ASP A 457 -33.37 20.80 8.29
N LYS A 458 -34.34 21.45 7.65
CA LYS A 458 -34.10 22.64 6.83
C LYS A 458 -33.61 23.81 7.69
N GLU A 459 -34.33 24.17 8.74
CA GLU A 459 -33.94 25.26 9.64
C GLU A 459 -32.56 25.04 10.21
N ARG A 460 -32.25 23.79 10.61
CA ARG A 460 -30.92 23.40 11.06
C ARG A 460 -29.84 23.67 10.02
N LEU A 461 -30.03 23.23 8.77
CA LEU A 461 -29.07 23.44 7.68
C LEU A 461 -28.85 24.93 7.38
N ILE A 462 -29.92 25.73 7.41
CA ILE A 462 -29.85 27.18 7.20
C ILE A 462 -29.14 27.88 8.37
N ASN A 463 -29.36 27.43 9.61
CA ASN A 463 -28.67 27.98 10.78
C ASN A 463 -27.17 27.65 10.76
N ILE A 464 -26.79 26.44 10.35
CA ILE A 464 -25.37 26.10 10.13
C ILE A 464 -24.78 27.02 9.05
N ALA A 465 -25.46 27.21 7.91
CA ALA A 465 -24.98 28.10 6.85
C ALA A 465 -24.81 29.55 7.31
N LYS A 466 -25.71 30.07 8.16
CA LYS A 466 -25.59 31.40 8.78
C LYS A 466 -24.34 31.49 9.67
N ALA A 467 -24.07 30.47 10.48
CA ALA A 467 -22.89 30.43 11.33
C ALA A 467 -21.58 30.41 10.51
N PHE A 468 -21.55 29.69 9.38
CA PHE A 468 -20.43 29.75 8.44
C PHE A 468 -20.23 31.15 7.84
N ASP A 469 -21.31 31.84 7.45
CA ASP A 469 -21.24 33.21 6.90
C ASP A 469 -20.74 34.23 7.93
N ALA A 470 -21.19 34.09 9.18
CA ALA A 470 -20.75 34.95 10.28
C ALA A 470 -19.34 34.60 10.81
N ASN A 471 -18.78 33.46 10.40
CA ASN A 471 -17.57 32.87 10.98
C ASN A 471 -17.70 32.61 12.49
N GLU A 472 -18.88 32.20 12.94
CA GLU A 472 -19.29 31.98 14.34
C GLU A 472 -19.66 30.51 14.60
N MET A 473 -18.78 29.57 14.28
CA MET A 473 -19.04 28.13 14.42
C MET A 473 -19.00 27.60 15.86
N ASN A 474 -18.64 28.42 16.85
CA ASN A 474 -18.42 27.97 18.24
C ASN A 474 -19.68 27.42 18.92
N GLU A 475 -20.88 27.84 18.49
CA GLU A 475 -22.16 27.45 19.09
C GLU A 475 -22.94 26.43 18.24
N VAL A 476 -22.39 26.02 17.09
CA VAL A 476 -23.09 25.14 16.13
C VAL A 476 -22.27 23.91 15.83
N THR A 477 -22.81 22.74 16.16
CA THR A 477 -22.20 21.45 15.81
C THR A 477 -22.74 20.95 14.47
N VAL A 478 -21.84 20.68 13.51
CA VAL A 478 -22.18 20.00 12.26
C VAL A 478 -22.11 18.50 12.45
N THR A 479 -23.15 17.78 12.03
CA THR A 479 -23.15 16.32 12.00
C THR A 479 -22.86 15.80 10.60
N LEU A 480 -22.47 14.53 10.51
CA LEU A 480 -22.25 13.88 9.22
C LEU A 480 -23.52 13.83 8.36
N LYS A 481 -24.72 13.82 8.98
CA LYS A 481 -26.01 13.95 8.28
C LYS A 481 -26.11 15.30 7.58
N ASP A 482 -25.81 16.39 8.28
CA ASP A 482 -25.86 17.75 7.75
C ASP A 482 -24.89 17.90 6.56
N ALA A 483 -23.66 17.41 6.72
CA ALA A 483 -22.63 17.42 5.69
C ALA A 483 -23.04 16.61 4.44
N SER A 484 -23.71 15.47 4.64
CA SER A 484 -24.21 14.63 3.55
C SER A 484 -25.34 15.30 2.77
N PHE A 485 -26.27 15.98 3.47
CA PHE A 485 -27.31 16.78 2.79
C PHE A 485 -26.71 17.89 1.94
N MET A 486 -25.71 18.61 2.45
CA MET A 486 -25.07 19.67 1.68
C MET A 486 -24.40 19.12 0.41
N LYS A 487 -23.79 17.94 0.46
CA LYS A 487 -23.32 17.23 -0.73
C LYS A 487 -24.46 16.95 -1.71
N PHE A 488 -25.57 16.38 -1.24
CA PHE A 488 -26.71 16.06 -2.11
C PHE A 488 -27.31 17.30 -2.77
N PHE A 489 -27.33 18.45 -2.09
CA PHE A 489 -27.73 19.72 -2.68
C PHE A 489 -26.80 20.16 -3.80
N CYS A 490 -25.48 20.01 -3.63
CA CYS A 490 -24.52 20.26 -4.70
C CYS A 490 -24.78 19.35 -5.90
N ASP A 491 -24.95 18.04 -5.65
CA ASP A 491 -25.23 17.06 -6.70
C ASP A 491 -26.51 17.43 -7.46
N ALA A 492 -27.60 17.69 -6.74
CA ALA A 492 -28.88 18.08 -7.31
C ALA A 492 -28.79 19.38 -8.11
N TYR A 493 -28.09 20.40 -7.60
CA TYR A 493 -27.91 21.67 -8.29
C TYR A 493 -27.18 21.48 -9.63
N ILE A 494 -26.08 20.73 -9.62
CA ILE A 494 -25.30 20.45 -10.84
C ILE A 494 -26.13 19.67 -11.85
N LEU A 495 -26.89 18.67 -11.41
CA LEU A 495 -27.74 17.85 -12.28
C LEU A 495 -28.92 18.64 -12.87
N MET A 496 -29.56 19.51 -12.08
CA MET A 496 -30.78 20.23 -12.49
C MET A 496 -30.50 21.53 -13.25
N LYS A 497 -29.38 22.20 -12.96
CA LYS A 497 -29.09 23.55 -13.48
C LYS A 497 -27.88 23.58 -14.40
N ILE A 498 -26.79 22.95 -14.00
CA ILE A 498 -25.51 23.05 -14.73
C ILE A 498 -25.50 22.13 -15.95
N CYS A 499 -25.78 20.84 -15.75
CA CYS A 499 -25.73 19.85 -16.83
C CYS A 499 -26.66 20.20 -18.00
N PRO A 500 -27.95 20.55 -17.79
CA PRO A 500 -28.84 20.90 -18.89
C PRO A 500 -28.37 22.13 -19.68
N ARG A 501 -27.96 23.20 -18.99
CA ARG A 501 -27.44 24.43 -19.63
C ARG A 501 -26.19 24.16 -20.46
N ALA A 502 -25.26 23.34 -19.96
CA ALA A 502 -24.04 22.99 -20.68
C ALA A 502 -24.33 22.12 -21.92
N LEU A 503 -25.22 21.12 -21.79
CA LEU A 503 -25.61 20.27 -22.91
C LEU A 503 -26.36 21.05 -24.00
N GLU A 504 -27.22 22.00 -23.62
CA GLU A 504 -27.87 22.90 -24.58
C GLU A 504 -26.83 23.76 -25.33
N ARG A 505 -25.82 24.29 -24.63
CA ARG A 505 -24.75 25.08 -25.26
C ARG A 505 -23.98 24.23 -26.28
N ILE A 506 -23.55 23.03 -25.90
CA ILE A 506 -22.81 22.12 -26.78
C ILE A 506 -23.64 21.71 -27.99
N THR A 507 -24.94 21.45 -27.79
CA THR A 507 -25.85 21.10 -28.90
C THR A 507 -26.04 22.27 -29.86
N LYS A 508 -26.04 23.52 -29.37
CA LYS A 508 -26.09 24.72 -30.21
C LYS A 508 -24.78 24.96 -30.94
N GLU A 509 -23.62 24.69 -30.34
CA GLU A 509 -22.30 24.83 -30.96
C GLU A 509 -22.02 23.75 -32.02
N ALA A 510 -22.65 22.59 -31.91
CA ALA A 510 -22.52 21.48 -32.86
C ALA A 510 -23.45 21.58 -34.09
N ARG A 511 -24.41 22.52 -34.07
CA ARG A 511 -25.31 22.84 -35.19
C ARG A 511 -24.79 24.06 -35.93
#